data_AF-A0A662WU88-F1
#
_entry.id   AF-A0A662WU88-F1
#
_cell.length_a   1.000
_cell.length_b   1.000
_cell.length_c   1.000
_cell.angle_alpha   90.00
_cell.angle_beta   90.00
_cell.angle_gamma   90.00
#
_symmetry.space_group_name_H-M   'P 1'
#
loop_
_entity.id
_entity.type
_entity.pdbx_description
1 polymer ?
#
loop_
_entity_poly.entity_id
_entity_poly.type
_entity_poly.pdbx_seq_one_letter_code
_entity_poly.pdbx_strand_id
1 'polypeptide(L)'
;ELLEAILEVMPTIQRLIVVVQPPDSTTKIGGYEKYSFDMIAPIQELYPNKLQLYTAKEERNLYIHSKIVIIDDVYLSLGSANWNRRSMTSDSEIGANVVDDETVESSDGLTVLKTARDFRVRKFQEMTGLSYEALDAMTFIEAANQLDVAAADASTILQNYGVEEQAYFAAFTDDVREAIDPQDKC
;
A
#
# COMPACT_ATOMS: atom_id res chain seq x y z
N GLU A 1 -11.12 -12.09 6.46
CA GLU A 1 -10.80 -11.04 7.45
C GLU A 1 -10.27 -9.76 6.81
N LEU A 2 -8.99 -9.63 6.41
CA LEU A 2 -8.48 -8.34 5.90
C LEU A 2 -9.17 -7.86 4.61
N LEU A 3 -9.32 -8.73 3.61
CA LEU A 3 -10.01 -8.38 2.36
C LEU A 3 -11.44 -7.89 2.64
N GLU A 4 -12.18 -8.62 3.47
CA GLU A 4 -13.55 -8.28 3.83
C GLU A 4 -13.62 -6.92 4.54
N ALA A 5 -12.72 -6.67 5.49
CA ALA A 5 -12.64 -5.38 6.18
C ALA A 5 -12.32 -4.23 5.21
N ILE A 6 -11.41 -4.44 4.25
CA ILE A 6 -11.12 -3.44 3.22
C ILE A 6 -12.37 -3.20 2.37
N LEU A 7 -13.01 -4.25 1.85
CA LEU A 7 -14.21 -4.14 1.02
C LEU A 7 -15.37 -3.45 1.74
N GLU A 8 -15.50 -3.63 3.06
CA GLU A 8 -16.49 -2.93 3.89
C GLU A 8 -16.25 -1.42 3.93
N VAL A 9 -15.00 -0.97 4.02
CA VAL A 9 -14.66 0.47 4.10
C VAL A 9 -14.52 1.15 2.74
N MET A 10 -14.21 0.43 1.66
CA MET A 10 -14.01 0.98 0.32
C MET A 10 -15.13 1.93 -0.17
N PRO A 11 -16.43 1.69 0.10
CA PRO A 11 -17.50 2.63 -0.25
C PRO A 11 -17.32 4.01 0.40
N THR A 12 -16.76 4.06 1.60
CA THR A 12 -16.69 5.25 2.46
C THR A 12 -15.44 6.11 2.22
N ILE A 13 -14.33 5.52 1.79
CA ILE A 13 -13.07 6.24 1.58
C ILE A 13 -12.96 6.82 0.17
N GLN A 14 -12.13 7.85 0.00
CA GLN A 14 -11.92 8.48 -1.31
C GLN A 14 -10.86 7.76 -2.16
N ARG A 15 -9.81 7.22 -1.54
CA ARG A 15 -8.70 6.53 -2.20
C ARG A 15 -8.06 5.51 -1.27
N LEU A 16 -7.63 4.38 -1.82
CA LEU A 16 -6.71 3.44 -1.21
C LEU A 16 -5.44 3.42 -2.07
N ILE A 17 -4.32 3.86 -1.51
CA ILE A 17 -3.04 3.92 -2.20
C ILE A 17 -2.11 2.87 -1.60
N VAL A 18 -1.60 1.97 -2.44
CA VAL A 18 -0.73 0.89 -2.03
C VAL A 18 0.54 0.94 -2.88
N VAL A 19 1.68 1.05 -2.22
CA VAL A 19 3.01 0.95 -2.85
C VAL A 19 3.66 -0.30 -2.28
N VAL A 20 3.77 -1.33 -3.11
CA VAL A 20 4.12 -2.69 -2.67
C VAL A 20 5.30 -3.22 -3.45
N GLN A 21 6.09 -4.09 -2.80
CA GLN A 21 7.10 -4.89 -3.46
C GLN A 21 6.45 -6.12 -4.13
N PRO A 22 6.57 -6.28 -5.46
CA PRO A 22 6.10 -7.46 -6.15
C PRO A 22 6.83 -8.72 -5.68
N PRO A 23 6.16 -9.89 -5.67
CA PRO A 23 6.80 -11.16 -5.35
C PRO A 23 8.01 -11.44 -6.25
N ASP A 24 9.13 -11.78 -5.64
CA ASP A 24 10.31 -12.29 -6.34
C ASP A 24 10.15 -13.77 -6.73
N SER A 25 11.09 -14.31 -7.50
CA SER A 25 11.04 -15.70 -7.97
C SER A 25 10.87 -16.72 -6.84
N THR A 26 11.46 -16.48 -5.67
CA THR A 26 11.42 -17.40 -4.53
C THR A 26 10.02 -17.40 -3.88
N THR A 27 9.46 -16.22 -3.66
CA THR A 27 8.13 -16.03 -3.08
C THR A 27 7.03 -16.49 -4.05
N LYS A 28 7.21 -16.31 -5.36
CA LYS A 28 6.33 -16.88 -6.40
C LYS A 28 6.22 -18.40 -6.31
N ILE A 29 7.33 -19.10 -6.10
CA ILE A 29 7.34 -20.57 -5.90
C ILE A 29 6.51 -20.95 -4.66
N GLY A 30 6.47 -20.09 -3.64
CA GLY A 30 5.65 -20.27 -2.44
C GLY A 30 4.15 -20.00 -2.62
N GLY A 31 3.71 -19.57 -3.80
CA GLY A 31 2.30 -19.21 -4.06
C GLY A 31 1.92 -17.78 -3.67
N TYR A 32 2.87 -16.96 -3.21
CA TYR A 32 2.57 -15.59 -2.77
C TYR A 32 1.97 -14.72 -3.86
N GLU A 33 2.33 -14.94 -5.13
CA GLU A 33 1.71 -14.21 -6.25
C GLU A 33 0.21 -14.51 -6.39
N LYS A 34 -0.20 -15.76 -6.16
CA LYS A 34 -1.62 -16.13 -6.11
C LYS A 34 -2.31 -15.48 -4.92
N TYR A 35 -1.72 -15.53 -3.72
CA TYR A 35 -2.35 -14.96 -2.53
C TYR A 35 -2.48 -13.43 -2.62
N SER A 36 -1.49 -12.75 -3.20
CA SER A 36 -1.59 -11.33 -3.55
C SER A 36 -2.70 -11.08 -4.57
N PHE A 37 -2.82 -11.92 -5.61
CA PHE A 37 -3.93 -11.85 -6.57
C PHE A 37 -5.29 -12.00 -5.88
N ASP A 38 -5.50 -13.06 -5.09
CA ASP A 38 -6.77 -13.34 -4.40
C ASP A 38 -7.18 -12.18 -3.46
N MET A 39 -6.20 -11.51 -2.85
CA MET A 39 -6.44 -10.34 -1.99
C MET A 39 -6.72 -9.05 -2.76
N ILE A 40 -6.01 -8.81 -3.87
CA ILE A 40 -6.04 -7.50 -4.55
C ILE A 40 -7.10 -7.48 -5.67
N ALA A 41 -7.25 -8.56 -6.43
CA ALA A 41 -8.11 -8.62 -7.61
C ALA A 41 -9.56 -8.19 -7.32
N PRO A 42 -10.21 -8.63 -6.21
CA PRO A 42 -11.58 -8.20 -5.91
C PRO A 42 -11.68 -6.68 -5.67
N ILE A 43 -10.69 -6.07 -5.02
CA ILE A 43 -10.67 -4.62 -4.77
C ILE A 43 -10.41 -3.87 -6.08
N GLN A 44 -9.47 -4.37 -6.89
CA GLN A 44 -9.11 -3.81 -8.20
C GLN A 44 -10.30 -3.81 -9.16
N GLU A 45 -11.10 -4.89 -9.19
CA GLU A 45 -12.28 -5.01 -10.04
C GLU A 45 -13.45 -4.13 -9.57
N LEU A 46 -13.73 -4.13 -8.26
CA LEU A 46 -14.89 -3.40 -7.71
C LEU A 46 -14.65 -1.90 -7.59
N TYR A 47 -13.39 -1.48 -7.39
CA TYR A 47 -13.03 -0.09 -7.11
C TYR A 47 -11.84 0.43 -7.93
N PRO A 48 -11.83 0.27 -9.26
CA PRO A 48 -10.67 0.63 -10.11
C PRO A 48 -10.34 2.13 -10.06
N ASN A 49 -11.30 2.98 -9.71
CA ASN A 49 -11.10 4.43 -9.58
C ASN A 49 -10.67 4.87 -8.17
N LYS A 50 -10.71 3.97 -7.18
CA LYS A 50 -10.30 4.26 -5.80
C LYS A 50 -9.04 3.51 -5.39
N LEU A 51 -8.75 2.35 -5.98
CA LEU A 51 -7.50 1.64 -5.76
C LEU A 51 -6.42 2.21 -6.68
N GLN A 52 -5.36 2.73 -6.07
CA GLN A 52 -4.11 3.06 -6.74
C GLN A 52 -3.04 2.11 -6.23
N LEU A 53 -2.49 1.31 -7.12
CA LEU A 53 -1.53 0.27 -6.79
C LEU A 53 -0.25 0.50 -7.60
N TYR A 54 0.87 0.59 -6.90
CA TYR A 54 2.18 0.91 -7.49
C TYR A 54 3.27 -0.01 -6.96
N THR A 55 4.35 -0.09 -7.72
CA THR A 55 5.65 -0.62 -7.30
C THR A 55 6.75 0.33 -7.75
N ALA A 56 7.97 0.14 -7.27
CA ALA A 56 9.13 0.75 -7.87
C ALA A 56 9.39 0.20 -9.28
N LYS A 57 9.86 1.06 -10.18
CA LYS A 57 10.38 0.70 -11.51
C LYS A 57 11.58 -0.24 -11.38
N GLU A 58 11.60 -1.32 -12.17
CA GLU A 58 12.62 -2.36 -12.07
C GLU A 58 14.04 -1.80 -12.31
N GLU A 59 14.20 -0.92 -13.28
CA GLU A 59 15.47 -0.28 -13.62
C GLU A 59 16.06 0.58 -12.50
N ARG A 60 15.27 0.92 -11.48
CA ARG A 60 15.73 1.70 -10.32
C ARG A 60 16.41 0.83 -9.27
N ASN A 61 16.26 -0.50 -9.35
CA ASN A 61 16.81 -1.44 -8.37
C ASN A 61 16.45 -1.06 -6.92
N LEU A 62 15.22 -0.57 -6.72
CA LEU A 62 14.70 -0.19 -5.41
C LEU A 62 13.83 -1.31 -4.88
N TYR A 63 14.05 -1.65 -3.61
CA TYR A 63 13.27 -2.65 -2.90
C TYR A 63 12.39 -1.98 -1.84
N ILE A 64 11.07 -2.18 -1.93
CA ILE A 64 10.12 -1.58 -1.00
C ILE A 64 10.05 -2.44 0.26
N HIS A 65 10.88 -2.11 1.25
CA HIS A 65 10.88 -2.81 2.55
C HIS A 65 10.09 -2.10 3.65
N SER A 66 9.51 -0.93 3.34
CA SER A 66 8.73 -0.14 4.30
C SER A 66 7.48 -0.88 4.76
N LYS A 67 7.15 -0.76 6.05
CA LYS A 67 5.85 -1.18 6.61
C LYS A 67 5.23 0.01 7.32
N ILE A 68 4.47 0.79 6.57
CA ILE A 68 3.94 2.08 6.97
C ILE A 68 2.48 2.15 6.56
N VAL A 69 1.64 2.71 7.42
CA VAL A 69 0.24 3.00 7.14
C VAL A 69 -0.05 4.44 7.54
N ILE A 70 -0.70 5.19 6.66
CA ILE A 70 -1.20 6.55 6.92
C ILE A 70 -2.71 6.52 6.68
N ILE A 71 -3.49 7.07 7.60
CA ILE A 71 -4.95 7.16 7.49
C ILE A 71 -5.36 8.61 7.72
N ASP A 72 -6.02 9.19 6.72
CA ASP A 72 -6.67 10.51 6.72
C ASP A 72 -5.83 11.69 7.25
N ASP A 73 -4.49 11.61 7.15
CA ASP A 73 -3.56 12.55 7.79
C ASP A 73 -3.79 12.70 9.32
N VAL A 74 -4.38 11.68 9.99
CA VAL A 74 -4.64 11.67 11.46
C VAL A 74 -4.03 10.47 12.19
N TYR A 75 -3.54 9.49 11.44
CA TYR A 75 -2.89 8.31 12.02
C TYR A 75 -1.70 7.91 11.15
N LEU A 76 -0.54 7.77 11.77
CA LEU A 76 0.67 7.26 11.15
C LEU A 76 1.16 6.05 11.95
N SER A 77 1.24 4.89 11.31
CA SER A 77 1.84 3.68 11.87
C SER A 77 3.08 3.32 11.09
N LEU A 78 4.16 2.97 11.78
CA LEU A 78 5.38 2.45 11.21
C LEU A 78 5.97 1.35 12.10
N GLY A 79 6.58 0.34 11.50
CA GLY A 79 7.17 -0.75 12.29
C GLY A 79 7.85 -1.82 11.45
N SER A 80 8.06 -2.97 12.07
CA SER A 80 8.61 -4.16 11.42
C SER A 80 7.55 -5.06 10.80
N ALA A 81 6.30 -4.98 11.29
CA ALA A 81 5.20 -5.84 10.88
C ALA A 81 4.83 -5.66 9.40
N ASN A 82 5.04 -6.69 8.58
CA ASN A 82 4.49 -6.75 7.22
C ASN A 82 2.97 -6.84 7.27
N TRP A 83 2.30 -6.42 6.20
CA TRP A 83 0.85 -6.56 6.10
C TRP A 83 0.47 -7.96 5.59
N ASN A 84 0.82 -8.97 6.38
CA ASN A 84 0.50 -10.37 6.14
C ASN A 84 0.11 -11.05 7.45
N ARG A 85 -0.44 -12.25 7.36
CA ARG A 85 -0.88 -13.00 8.55
C ARG A 85 0.27 -13.23 9.54
N ARG A 86 1.44 -13.60 9.03
CA ARG A 86 2.60 -13.95 9.86
C ARG A 86 3.03 -12.83 10.80
N SER A 87 3.25 -11.63 10.29
CA SER A 87 3.59 -10.45 11.10
C SER A 87 2.44 -9.98 12.00
N MET A 88 1.19 -10.24 11.63
CA MET A 88 0.02 -9.82 12.41
C MET A 88 -0.39 -10.83 13.49
N THR A 89 0.22 -12.02 13.55
CA THR A 89 -0.21 -13.09 14.47
C THR A 89 0.93 -13.85 15.16
N SER A 90 2.04 -14.13 14.46
CA SER A 90 3.05 -15.08 14.93
C SER A 90 4.42 -14.46 15.17
N ASP A 91 4.92 -13.66 14.22
CA ASP A 91 6.26 -13.08 14.34
C ASP A 91 6.29 -12.04 15.48
N SER A 92 7.42 -11.98 16.18
CA SER A 92 7.64 -10.92 17.17
C SER A 92 7.93 -9.61 16.45
N GLU A 93 6.95 -8.71 16.44
CA GLU A 93 7.03 -7.43 15.76
C GLU A 93 7.07 -6.25 16.75
N ILE A 94 7.61 -5.11 16.29
CA ILE A 94 7.55 -3.85 17.01
C ILE A 94 7.14 -2.73 16.07
N GLY A 95 6.31 -1.82 16.55
CA GLY A 95 5.86 -0.66 15.81
C GLY A 95 5.51 0.50 16.72
N ALA A 96 5.40 1.67 16.11
CA ALA A 96 4.96 2.89 16.76
C ALA A 96 3.77 3.47 15.99
N ASN A 97 2.72 3.81 16.74
CA ASN A 97 1.57 4.55 16.24
C ASN A 97 1.71 5.99 16.72
N VAL A 98 1.76 6.91 15.78
CA VAL A 98 2.01 8.33 16.01
C VAL A 98 0.70 9.09 15.81
N VAL A 99 0.26 9.70 16.90
CA VAL A 99 -0.83 10.68 16.96
C VAL A 99 -0.25 11.85 17.74
N ASP A 100 -0.04 12.97 17.07
CA ASP A 100 0.49 14.18 17.69
C ASP A 100 -0.64 15.10 18.21
N ASP A 101 -0.26 16.18 18.88
CA ASP A 101 -1.14 17.20 19.42
C ASP A 101 -1.13 18.51 18.58
N GLU A 102 -0.44 18.52 17.45
CA GLU A 102 -0.33 19.69 16.56
C GLU A 102 -1.20 19.51 15.32
N THR A 103 -2.20 20.37 15.16
CA THR A 103 -3.09 20.34 14.00
C THR A 103 -2.74 21.40 12.96
N VAL A 104 -3.06 21.12 11.71
CA VAL A 104 -3.00 22.07 10.59
C VAL A 104 -4.26 21.96 9.73
N GLU A 105 -4.63 23.04 9.05
CA GLU A 105 -5.67 23.01 8.03
C GLU A 105 -5.09 22.47 6.73
N SER A 106 -5.68 21.39 6.22
CA SER A 106 -5.34 20.83 4.91
C SER A 106 -5.93 21.68 3.78
N SER A 107 -5.39 21.50 2.57
CA SER A 107 -5.94 22.09 1.35
C SER A 107 -7.35 21.59 1.01
N ASP A 108 -7.81 20.51 1.64
CA ASP A 108 -9.19 20.02 1.60
C ASP A 108 -10.14 20.77 2.57
N GLY A 109 -9.62 21.73 3.35
CA GLY A 109 -10.39 22.46 4.36
C GLY A 109 -10.71 21.63 5.61
N LEU A 110 -9.92 20.58 5.87
CA LEU A 110 -10.04 19.72 7.04
C LEU A 110 -8.89 19.96 8.01
N THR A 111 -9.20 20.05 9.30
CA THR A 111 -8.20 20.00 10.37
C THR A 111 -7.62 18.58 10.47
N VAL A 112 -6.30 18.44 10.28
CA VAL A 112 -5.57 17.16 10.32
C VAL A 112 -4.33 17.26 11.22
N LEU A 113 -3.67 16.13 11.51
CA LEU A 113 -2.45 16.11 12.32
C LEU A 113 -1.23 16.45 11.48
N LYS A 114 -0.40 17.33 12.00
CA LYS A 114 0.73 17.91 11.28
C LYS A 114 1.77 16.87 10.89
N THR A 115 2.11 15.94 11.79
CA THR A 115 3.15 14.92 11.52
C THR A 115 2.68 13.92 10.46
N ALA A 116 1.44 13.43 10.57
CA ALA A 116 0.90 12.49 9.58
C ALA A 116 0.80 13.14 8.20
N ARG A 117 0.33 14.40 8.13
CA ARG A 117 0.29 15.17 6.88
C ARG A 117 1.68 15.40 6.30
N ASP A 118 2.63 15.96 7.06
CA ASP A 118 3.99 16.26 6.58
C ASP A 118 4.68 14.98 6.08
N PHE A 119 4.51 13.86 6.80
CA PHE A 119 5.02 12.56 6.38
C PHE A 119 4.45 12.13 5.02
N ARG A 120 3.12 12.25 4.84
CA ARG A 120 2.44 11.93 3.59
C ARG A 120 2.91 12.83 2.44
N VAL A 121 3.03 14.15 2.64
CA VAL A 121 3.56 15.08 1.62
C VAL A 121 4.98 14.68 1.21
N ARG A 122 5.87 14.43 2.17
CA ARG A 122 7.27 14.05 1.89
C ARG A 122 7.37 12.72 1.14
N LYS A 123 6.50 11.76 1.46
CA LYS A 123 6.44 10.50 0.71
C LYS A 123 5.96 10.71 -0.71
N PHE A 124 4.97 11.58 -0.93
CA PHE A 124 4.55 11.94 -2.28
C PHE A 124 5.65 12.69 -3.02
N GLN A 125 6.40 13.57 -2.36
CA GLN A 125 7.55 14.26 -2.94
C GLN A 125 8.62 13.28 -3.39
N GLU A 126 8.98 12.30 -2.56
CA GLU A 126 9.93 11.23 -2.90
C GLU A 126 9.46 10.45 -4.15
N MET A 127 8.16 10.13 -4.22
CA MET A 127 7.60 9.29 -5.27
C MET A 127 7.36 10.04 -6.59
N THR A 128 6.98 11.31 -6.53
CA THR A 128 6.59 12.12 -7.69
C THR A 128 7.71 13.02 -8.20
N GLY A 129 8.68 13.37 -7.36
CA GLY A 129 9.70 14.39 -7.67
C GLY A 129 9.20 15.83 -7.60
N LEU A 130 7.92 16.06 -7.28
CA LEU A 130 7.37 17.42 -7.09
C LEU A 130 7.87 18.03 -5.78
N SER A 131 7.87 19.37 -5.68
CA SER A 131 8.26 20.04 -4.43
C SER A 131 7.22 19.81 -3.33
N TYR A 132 7.66 19.91 -2.08
CA TYR A 132 6.79 19.82 -0.92
C TYR A 132 5.65 20.85 -1.02
N GLU A 133 5.97 22.10 -1.34
CA GLU A 133 5.01 23.20 -1.41
C GLU A 133 3.95 22.98 -2.49
N ALA A 134 4.34 22.42 -3.64
CA ALA A 134 3.40 22.09 -4.70
C ALA A 134 2.41 21.01 -4.26
N LEU A 135 2.89 19.97 -3.59
CA LEU A 135 2.07 18.86 -3.09
C LEU A 135 1.22 19.23 -1.88
N ASP A 136 1.71 20.11 -1.01
CA ASP A 136 0.99 20.56 0.18
C ASP A 136 -0.17 21.49 -0.20
N ALA A 137 -0.01 22.30 -1.25
CA ALA A 137 -1.06 23.17 -1.78
C ALA A 137 -2.19 22.43 -2.52
N MET A 138 -2.01 21.15 -2.84
CA MET A 138 -3.03 20.31 -3.50
C MET A 138 -4.00 19.71 -2.47
N THR A 139 -5.25 19.55 -2.88
CA THR A 139 -6.18 18.63 -2.19
C THR A 139 -5.61 17.21 -2.21
N PHE A 140 -6.06 16.35 -1.29
CA PHE A 140 -5.59 14.97 -1.21
C PHE A 140 -5.74 14.24 -2.56
N ILE A 141 -6.87 14.41 -3.25
CA ILE A 141 -7.13 13.73 -4.52
C ILE A 141 -6.25 14.27 -5.65
N GLU A 142 -6.02 15.57 -5.72
CA GLU A 142 -5.11 16.16 -6.70
C GLU A 142 -3.68 15.64 -6.51
N ALA A 143 -3.22 15.59 -5.26
CA ALA A 143 -1.89 15.07 -4.90
C ALA A 143 -1.78 13.56 -5.20
N ALA A 144 -2.81 12.77 -4.89
CA ALA A 144 -2.85 11.33 -5.18
C ALA A 144 -2.82 11.05 -6.69
N ASN A 145 -3.49 11.87 -7.50
CA ASN A 145 -3.45 11.74 -8.96
C ASN A 145 -2.05 12.03 -9.55
N GLN A 146 -1.18 12.77 -8.84
CA GLN A 146 0.21 12.95 -9.27
C GLN A 146 1.02 11.64 -9.23
N LEU A 147 0.59 10.64 -8.45
CA LEU A 147 1.25 9.33 -8.46
C LEU A 147 1.06 8.60 -9.80
N ASP A 148 -0.10 8.76 -10.46
CA ASP A 148 -0.33 8.22 -11.81
C ASP A 148 0.53 8.94 -12.85
N VAL A 149 0.67 10.27 -12.72
CA VAL A 149 1.56 11.08 -13.57
C VAL A 149 3.01 10.61 -13.39
N ALA A 150 3.44 10.43 -12.14
CA ALA A 150 4.77 9.94 -11.81
C ALA A 150 4.98 8.53 -12.36
N ALA A 151 4.01 7.62 -12.20
CA ALA A 151 4.08 6.26 -12.71
C ALA A 151 4.30 6.20 -14.23
N ALA A 152 3.75 7.15 -14.98
CA ALA A 152 3.93 7.27 -16.43
C ALA A 152 5.25 7.96 -16.84
N ASP A 153 5.89 8.71 -15.94
CA ASP A 153 7.15 9.40 -16.22
C ASP A 153 8.36 8.51 -15.90
N ALA A 154 9.15 8.18 -16.93
CA ALA A 154 10.37 7.39 -16.82
C ALA A 154 11.40 7.97 -15.83
N SER A 155 11.35 9.27 -15.52
CA SER A 155 12.29 9.95 -14.63
C SER A 155 12.06 9.70 -13.14
N THR A 156 10.86 9.29 -12.74
CA THR A 156 10.48 9.05 -11.33
C THR A 156 10.69 7.59 -10.90
N ILE A 157 10.38 7.25 -9.64
CA ILE A 157 10.62 5.91 -9.09
C ILE A 157 9.45 4.93 -9.24
N LEU A 158 8.21 5.40 -9.41
CA LEU A 158 7.03 4.53 -9.40
C LEU A 158 6.66 3.99 -10.79
N GLN A 159 6.00 2.83 -10.84
CA GLN A 159 5.22 2.37 -11.98
C GLN A 159 3.88 1.82 -11.50
N ASN A 160 2.89 1.83 -12.38
CA ASN A 160 1.61 1.19 -12.12
C ASN A 160 1.82 -0.30 -11.85
N TYR A 161 1.12 -0.81 -10.85
CA TYR A 161 1.10 -2.23 -10.54
C TYR A 161 -0.35 -2.71 -10.55
N GLY A 162 -0.54 -3.91 -11.06
CA GLY A 162 -1.83 -4.58 -11.12
C GLY A 162 -1.61 -6.07 -10.97
N VAL A 163 -2.65 -6.76 -10.51
CA VAL A 163 -2.63 -8.22 -10.45
C VAL A 163 -3.47 -8.78 -11.60
N GLU A 164 -2.98 -9.87 -12.18
CA GLU A 164 -3.63 -10.60 -13.26
C GLU A 164 -3.62 -12.10 -12.94
N GLU A 165 -4.70 -12.79 -13.31
CA GLU A 165 -4.80 -14.22 -13.11
C GLU A 165 -3.76 -14.94 -13.97
N GLN A 166 -3.04 -15.89 -13.37
CA GLN A 166 -2.06 -16.70 -14.07
C GLN A 166 -2.50 -18.16 -14.12
N ALA A 167 -2.31 -18.82 -15.27
CA ALA A 167 -2.75 -20.21 -15.46
C ALA A 167 -2.16 -21.18 -14.41
N TYR A 168 -0.94 -20.91 -13.91
CA TYR A 168 -0.30 -21.75 -12.91
C TYR A 168 -0.87 -21.56 -11.49
N PHE A 169 -1.74 -20.58 -11.24
CA PHE A 169 -2.40 -20.41 -9.93
C PHE A 169 -3.24 -21.63 -9.55
N ALA A 170 -3.75 -22.39 -10.53
CA ALA A 170 -4.46 -23.64 -10.30
C ALA A 170 -3.63 -24.71 -9.55
N ALA A 171 -2.29 -24.59 -9.56
CA ALA A 171 -1.40 -25.50 -8.84
C ALA A 171 -1.27 -25.17 -7.34
N PHE A 172 -1.67 -23.98 -6.89
CA PHE A 172 -1.61 -23.55 -5.50
C PHE A 172 -2.97 -23.76 -4.83
N THR A 173 -3.25 -25.02 -4.49
CA THR A 173 -4.45 -25.42 -3.74
C THR A 173 -4.32 -25.09 -2.25
N ASP A 174 -5.42 -25.23 -1.50
CA ASP A 174 -5.39 -25.08 -0.04
C ASP A 174 -4.39 -26.04 0.63
N ASP A 175 -4.24 -27.27 0.12
CA ASP A 175 -3.25 -28.23 0.62
C ASP A 175 -1.81 -27.73 0.42
N VAL A 176 -1.52 -27.12 -0.74
CA VAL A 176 -0.21 -26.53 -1.03
C VAL A 176 0.04 -25.32 -0.13
N ARG A 177 -0.99 -24.48 0.09
CA ARG A 177 -0.91 -23.38 1.04
C ARG A 177 -0.59 -23.88 2.44
N GLU A 178 -1.31 -24.88 2.94
CA GLU A 178 -1.11 -25.41 4.29
C GLU A 178 0.27 -26.07 4.46
N ALA A 179 0.84 -26.65 3.40
CA ALA A 179 2.19 -27.21 3.44
C ALA A 179 3.30 -26.13 3.48
N ILE A 180 3.09 -24.99 2.81
CA ILE A 180 4.09 -23.92 2.65
C ILE A 180 3.97 -22.87 3.77
N ASP A 181 2.75 -22.52 4.13
CA ASP A 181 2.37 -21.54 5.15
C ASP A 181 1.25 -22.17 6.01
N PRO A 182 1.58 -23.18 6.84
CA PRO A 182 0.61 -23.80 7.73
C PRO A 182 0.00 -22.71 8.62
N GLN A 183 -1.31 -22.74 8.75
CA GLN A 183 -1.99 -21.81 9.64
C GLN A 183 -1.48 -22.01 11.07
N ASP A 184 -0.67 -21.08 11.56
CA ASP A 184 -0.35 -21.02 12.98
C ASP A 184 -1.68 -20.90 13.75
N LYS A 185 -1.93 -21.90 14.60
CA LYS A 185 -2.95 -21.82 15.64
C LYS A 185 -2.27 -21.21 16.86
N CYS A 186 -2.60 -19.97 17.17
CA CYS A 186 -2.34 -19.42 18.51
C CYS A 186 -3.08 -20.24 19.57
#